data_AF-A0A8S0Z919-F1
#
_entry.id   AF-A0A8S0Z919-F1
#
_cell.length_a   1.000
_cell.length_b   1.000
_cell.length_c   1.000
_cell.angle_alpha   90.00
_cell.angle_beta   90.00
_cell.angle_gamma   90.00
#
_symmetry.space_group_name_H-M   'P 1'
#
loop_
_entity.id
_entity.type
_entity.pdbx_description
1 polymer ?
#
loop_
_entity_poly.entity_id
_entity_poly.type
_entity_poly.pdbx_seq_one_letter_code
_entity_poly.pdbx_strand_id
1 'polypeptide(L)'
;MASLCRQIVRGNALKSVLFSTARRGYADRMMPDPLEHATGMERKELLAMQAGNDDPFNMKILKKSAGTRDNPTLVPSCFDARIVGCICEEHATAVTWLWLHKDHPRRCECGHWYKLVEKPFA
;
A
#
# COMPACT_ATOMS: atom_id res chain seq x y z
N MET A 1 64.29 -34.60 -3.99
CA MET A 1 63.91 -33.48 -4.87
C MET A 1 62.39 -33.37 -5.15
N ALA A 2 61.57 -34.41 -5.02
CA ALA A 2 60.12 -34.33 -5.31
C ALA A 2 59.22 -33.84 -4.14
N SER A 3 59.71 -33.85 -2.90
CA SER A 3 58.91 -33.50 -1.71
C SER A 3 58.77 -31.97 -1.52
N LEU A 4 59.81 -31.20 -1.86
CA LEU A 4 59.85 -29.74 -1.69
C LEU A 4 58.92 -29.00 -2.65
N CYS A 5 58.76 -29.47 -3.90
CA CYS A 5 57.82 -28.85 -4.85
C CYS A 5 56.35 -29.00 -4.42
N ARG A 6 56.02 -30.05 -3.64
CA ARG A 6 54.63 -30.30 -3.20
C ARG A 6 54.18 -29.35 -2.08
N GLN A 7 55.12 -28.87 -1.27
CA GLN A 7 54.85 -27.93 -0.17
C GLN A 7 54.65 -26.49 -0.67
N ILE A 8 55.37 -26.09 -1.73
CA ILE A 8 55.25 -24.75 -2.32
C ILE A 8 53.90 -24.57 -3.04
N VAL A 9 53.39 -25.62 -3.70
CA VAL A 9 52.07 -25.57 -4.37
C VAL A 9 50.91 -25.50 -3.36
N ARG A 10 51.01 -26.20 -2.21
CA ARG A 10 49.96 -26.16 -1.17
C ARG A 10 49.85 -24.82 -0.44
N GLY A 11 50.96 -24.11 -0.24
CA GLY A 11 50.96 -22.82 0.46
C GLY A 11 50.29 -21.68 -0.30
N ASN A 12 50.24 -21.75 -1.64
CA ASN A 12 49.65 -20.72 -2.50
C ASN A 12 48.23 -21.06 -2.98
N ALA A 13 47.84 -22.34 -2.99
CA ALA A 13 46.49 -22.76 -3.38
C ALA A 13 45.40 -22.42 -2.35
N LEU A 14 45.77 -22.30 -1.06
CA LEU A 14 44.81 -21.97 0.02
C LEU A 14 44.65 -20.47 0.27
N LYS A 15 45.51 -19.62 -0.31
CA LYS A 15 45.43 -18.16 -0.11
C LYS A 15 44.34 -17.49 -0.95
N SER A 16 43.86 -18.13 -2.03
CA SER A 16 42.84 -17.56 -2.92
C SER A 16 41.39 -17.88 -2.54
N VAL A 17 41.16 -18.75 -1.53
CA VAL A 17 39.80 -19.20 -1.16
C VAL A 17 39.24 -18.47 0.07
N LEU A 18 40.05 -17.64 0.73
CA LEU A 18 39.58 -16.74 1.79
C LEU A 18 39.18 -15.38 1.20
N PHE A 19 38.23 -15.38 0.26
CA PHE A 19 37.39 -14.20 0.11
C PHE A 19 36.57 -14.11 1.40
N SER A 20 36.99 -13.20 2.28
CA SER A 20 36.27 -12.89 3.50
C SER A 20 34.80 -12.65 3.17
N THR A 21 33.93 -13.52 3.66
CA THR A 21 32.47 -13.34 3.63
C THR A 21 32.04 -12.05 4.33
N ALA A 22 32.94 -11.38 5.08
CA ALA A 22 32.70 -10.09 5.71
C ALA A 22 32.40 -8.95 4.71
N ARG A 23 32.75 -9.09 3.41
CA ARG A 23 32.33 -8.10 2.40
C ARG A 23 30.87 -8.24 1.96
N ARG A 24 30.17 -9.34 2.26
CA ARG A 24 28.73 -9.45 1.96
C ARG A 24 27.87 -8.57 2.86
N GLY A 25 28.34 -8.18 4.05
CA GLY A 25 27.58 -7.31 4.95
C GLY A 25 27.52 -5.84 4.51
N TYR A 26 28.43 -5.39 3.63
CA TYR A 26 28.47 -4.01 3.15
C TYR A 26 27.85 -3.83 1.75
N ALA A 27 27.84 -4.88 0.93
CA ALA A 27 27.18 -4.86 -0.38
C ALA A 27 25.65 -4.74 -0.26
N ASP A 28 25.08 -5.21 0.85
CA ASP A 28 23.64 -5.11 1.15
C ASP A 28 23.22 -3.75 1.75
N ARG A 29 24.18 -2.83 1.97
CA ARG A 29 23.95 -1.47 2.48
C ARG A 29 24.18 -0.38 1.42
N MET A 30 24.11 -0.72 0.13
CA MET A 30 24.34 0.28 -0.93
C MET A 30 23.15 1.22 -1.13
N MET A 31 21.94 0.85 -0.67
CA MET A 31 20.73 1.67 -0.77
C MET A 31 20.14 1.93 0.64
N PRO A 32 19.70 3.17 0.91
CA PRO A 32 18.94 3.48 2.13
C PRO A 32 17.62 2.70 2.16
N ASP A 33 17.09 2.47 3.36
CA ASP A 33 15.79 1.81 3.53
C ASP A 33 14.70 2.61 2.79
N PRO A 34 13.77 1.95 2.07
CA PRO A 34 12.74 2.66 1.33
C PRO A 34 11.92 3.63 2.18
N LEU A 35 11.70 3.34 3.48
CA LEU A 35 10.99 4.24 4.38
C LEU A 35 11.79 5.51 4.71
N GLU A 36 13.12 5.39 4.86
CA GLU A 36 14.00 6.52 5.14
C GLU A 36 14.24 7.39 3.90
N HIS A 37 14.27 6.75 2.72
CA HIS A 37 14.49 7.43 1.44
C HIS A 37 13.21 8.11 0.90
N ALA A 38 12.04 7.51 1.10
CA ALA A 38 10.77 8.05 0.63
C ALA A 38 10.45 9.39 1.31
N THR A 39 9.92 10.32 0.52
CA THR A 39 9.50 11.65 0.98
C THR A 39 8.09 11.98 0.48
N GLY A 40 7.47 13.02 1.04
CA GLY A 40 6.18 13.50 0.57
C GLY A 40 5.02 12.51 0.77
N MET A 41 4.21 12.30 -0.27
CA MET A 41 3.04 11.41 -0.23
C MET A 41 3.42 9.94 -0.17
N GLU A 42 4.50 9.54 -0.85
CA GLU A 42 5.02 8.17 -0.82
C GLU A 42 5.39 7.76 0.60
N ARG A 43 6.10 8.63 1.34
CA ARG A 43 6.41 8.37 2.76
C ARG A 43 5.16 8.20 3.61
N LYS A 44 4.14 9.03 3.39
CA LYS A 44 2.86 8.95 4.13
C LYS A 44 2.14 7.64 3.85
N GLU A 45 2.18 7.17 2.61
CA GLU A 45 1.62 5.87 2.23
C GLU A 45 2.32 4.74 2.98
N LEU A 46 3.66 4.69 2.95
CA LEU A 46 4.45 3.66 3.63
C LEU A 46 4.23 3.66 5.15
N LEU A 47 4.16 4.83 5.78
CA LEU A 47 3.87 4.96 7.21
C LEU A 47 2.44 4.51 7.56
N ALA A 48 1.46 4.83 6.72
CA ALA A 48 0.08 4.40 6.92
C ALA A 48 -0.05 2.87 6.77
N MET A 49 0.63 2.28 5.79
CA MET A 49 0.70 0.83 5.62
C MET A 49 1.34 0.16 6.85
N GLN A 50 2.42 0.74 7.39
CA GLN A 50 3.06 0.24 8.61
C GLN A 50 2.15 0.36 9.85
N ALA A 51 1.29 1.38 9.90
CA ALA A 51 0.28 1.55 10.95
C ALA A 51 -0.95 0.60 10.78
N GLY A 52 -0.97 -0.25 9.74
CA GLY A 52 -2.06 -1.17 9.46
C GLY A 52 -3.23 -0.55 8.69
N ASN A 53 -3.06 0.65 8.13
CA ASN A 53 -4.03 1.26 7.23
C ASN A 53 -3.66 0.95 5.77
N ASP A 54 -4.32 -0.06 5.20
CA ASP A 54 -4.02 -0.55 3.84
C ASP A 54 -4.50 0.37 2.71
N ASP A 55 -5.27 1.43 3.00
CA ASP A 55 -5.78 2.34 1.96
C ASP A 55 -5.89 3.81 2.44
N PRO A 56 -4.74 4.48 2.65
CA PRO A 56 -4.70 5.87 3.08
C PRO A 56 -5.28 6.83 2.04
N PHE A 57 -5.12 6.55 0.74
CA PHE A 57 -5.53 7.44 -0.35
C PHE A 57 -6.80 6.99 -1.09
N ASN A 58 -7.52 5.98 -0.58
CA ASN A 58 -8.75 5.43 -1.18
C ASN A 58 -8.54 4.96 -2.63
N MET A 59 -7.44 4.27 -2.90
CA MET A 59 -7.14 3.69 -4.22
C MET A 59 -7.99 2.45 -4.51
N LYS A 60 -8.50 1.77 -3.47
CA LYS A 60 -9.33 0.58 -3.65
C LYS A 60 -10.77 0.98 -3.95
N ILE A 61 -11.45 0.12 -4.72
CA ILE A 61 -12.87 0.27 -5.01
C ILE A 61 -13.68 0.03 -3.73
N LEU A 62 -14.52 1.00 -3.37
CA LEU A 62 -15.47 0.85 -2.28
C LEU A 62 -16.56 -0.15 -2.69
N LYS A 63 -16.64 -1.28 -1.98
CA LYS A 63 -17.70 -2.27 -2.22
C LYS A 63 -19.02 -1.77 -1.62
N LYS A 64 -20.12 -1.97 -2.37
CA LYS A 64 -21.47 -1.67 -1.89
C LYS A 64 -21.79 -2.59 -0.70
N SER A 65 -22.32 -2.01 0.38
CA SER A 65 -22.89 -2.77 1.48
C SER A 65 -24.32 -3.22 1.13
N ALA A 66 -25.03 -3.84 2.08
CA ALA A 66 -26.45 -4.19 1.92
C ALA A 66 -27.33 -2.99 1.51
N GLY A 67 -26.90 -1.75 1.81
CA GLY A 67 -27.50 -0.54 1.26
C GLY A 67 -28.91 -0.24 1.77
N THR A 68 -29.30 -0.81 2.92
CA THR A 68 -30.58 -0.50 3.58
C THR A 68 -30.49 0.84 4.32
N ARG A 69 -31.63 1.39 4.75
CA ARG A 69 -31.66 2.64 5.52
C ARG A 69 -30.90 2.51 6.85
N ASP A 70 -31.00 1.34 7.48
CA ASP A 70 -30.35 1.06 8.77
C ASP A 70 -28.87 0.72 8.59
N ASN A 71 -28.50 0.07 7.48
CA ASN A 71 -27.13 -0.27 7.11
C ASN A 71 -26.73 0.38 5.77
N PRO A 72 -26.53 1.72 5.74
CA PRO A 72 -26.12 2.43 4.54
C PRO A 72 -24.65 2.14 4.20
N THR A 73 -24.29 2.34 2.94
CA THR A 73 -22.88 2.29 2.51
C THR A 73 -22.16 3.52 3.03
N LEU A 74 -21.14 3.28 3.88
CA LEU A 74 -20.33 4.33 4.48
C LEU A 74 -19.30 4.82 3.47
N VAL A 75 -19.34 6.12 3.16
CA VAL A 75 -18.42 6.75 2.23
C VAL A 75 -17.49 7.67 3.02
N PRO A 76 -16.19 7.35 3.12
CA PRO A 76 -15.25 8.21 3.84
C PRO A 76 -15.05 9.53 3.06
N SER A 77 -14.95 10.66 3.75
CA SER A 77 -14.68 11.96 3.13
C SER A 77 -13.86 12.83 4.07
N CYS A 78 -12.96 13.62 3.50
CA CYS A 78 -12.22 14.66 4.24
C CYS A 78 -12.96 16.00 4.28
N PHE A 79 -14.07 16.12 3.54
CA PHE A 79 -14.89 17.33 3.40
C PHE A 79 -16.36 17.04 3.71
N ASP A 80 -17.14 18.12 3.90
CA ASP A 80 -18.58 18.05 4.19
C ASP A 80 -19.44 17.48 3.05
N ALA A 81 -18.90 17.41 1.84
CA ALA A 81 -19.57 16.81 0.70
C ALA A 81 -18.63 15.99 -0.17
N ARG A 82 -19.12 14.88 -0.71
CA ARG A 82 -18.39 14.03 -1.67
C ARG A 82 -19.31 13.56 -2.79
N ILE A 83 -18.80 13.59 -4.02
CA ILE A 83 -19.47 13.00 -5.18
C ILE A 83 -19.35 11.48 -5.10
N VAL A 84 -20.47 10.79 -5.24
CA VAL A 84 -20.57 9.32 -5.30
C VAL A 84 -21.10 8.92 -6.67
N GLY A 85 -20.40 7.99 -7.32
CA GLY A 85 -20.88 7.30 -8.51
C GLY A 85 -21.45 5.95 -8.11
N CYS A 86 -22.76 5.75 -8.31
CA CYS A 86 -23.40 4.46 -8.10
C CYS A 86 -23.55 3.74 -9.43
N ILE A 87 -22.91 2.58 -9.54
CA ILE A 87 -23.23 1.57 -10.55
C ILE A 87 -24.41 0.76 -10.00
N CYS A 88 -25.59 0.96 -10.58
CA CYS A 88 -26.85 0.40 -10.07
C CYS A 88 -26.92 -1.12 -10.24
N GLU A 89 -26.52 -1.60 -11.41
CA GLU A 89 -26.47 -3.01 -11.81
C GLU A 89 -25.08 -3.32 -12.35
N GLU A 90 -24.59 -4.56 -12.21
CA GLU A 90 -23.23 -4.94 -12.59
C GLU A 90 -22.89 -4.67 -14.07
N HIS A 91 -23.90 -4.75 -14.94
CA HIS A 91 -23.76 -4.54 -16.39
C HIS A 91 -24.22 -3.14 -16.84
N ALA A 92 -24.50 -2.22 -15.90
CA ALA A 92 -24.92 -0.88 -16.25
C ALA A 92 -23.78 -0.13 -16.96
N THR A 93 -24.09 0.45 -18.12
CA THR A 93 -23.14 1.26 -18.91
C THR A 93 -23.09 2.72 -18.45
N ALA A 94 -24.08 3.15 -17.66
CA ALA A 94 -24.18 4.50 -17.13
C ALA A 94 -23.96 4.50 -15.61
N VAL A 95 -23.26 5.52 -15.13
CA VAL A 95 -23.03 5.75 -13.70
C VAL A 95 -23.97 6.86 -13.22
N THR A 96 -24.76 6.58 -12.18
CA THR A 96 -25.59 7.58 -11.54
C THR A 96 -24.75 8.38 -10.54
N TRP A 97 -24.61 9.68 -10.76
CA TRP A 97 -23.84 10.57 -9.90
C TRP A 97 -24.73 11.26 -8.87
N LEU A 98 -24.25 11.33 -7.63
CA LEU A 98 -24.94 12.01 -6.54
C LEU A 98 -23.98 12.78 -5.63
N TRP A 99 -24.42 13.95 -5.19
CA TRP A 99 -23.77 14.68 -4.11
C TRP A 99 -24.23 14.11 -2.78
N LEU A 100 -23.29 13.64 -1.97
CA LEU A 100 -23.52 13.17 -0.62
C LEU A 100 -23.00 14.22 0.35
N HIS A 101 -23.87 14.70 1.24
CA HIS A 101 -23.53 15.69 2.26
C HIS A 101 -23.37 15.02 3.63
N LYS A 102 -22.59 15.67 4.50
CA LYS A 102 -22.47 15.30 5.92
C LYS A 102 -23.85 15.32 6.59
N ASP A 103 -24.11 14.34 7.45
CA ASP A 103 -25.34 14.16 8.23
C ASP A 103 -26.64 13.93 7.42
N HIS A 104 -26.60 14.04 6.10
CA HIS A 104 -27.76 13.84 5.23
C HIS A 104 -27.57 12.59 4.36
N PRO A 105 -28.01 11.40 4.82
CA PRO A 105 -27.88 10.19 4.02
C PRO A 105 -28.75 10.30 2.77
N ARG A 106 -28.18 9.94 1.62
CA ARG A 106 -28.85 10.04 0.32
C ARG A 106 -29.09 8.66 -0.26
N ARG A 107 -30.26 8.50 -0.85
CA ARG A 107 -30.65 7.29 -1.58
C ARG A 107 -30.38 7.46 -3.07
N CYS A 108 -29.84 6.41 -3.69
CA CYS A 108 -29.72 6.32 -5.15
C CYS A 108 -31.02 5.77 -5.76
N GLU A 109 -31.22 5.98 -7.06
CA GLU A 109 -32.41 5.51 -7.80
C GLU A 109 -32.62 4.00 -7.69
N CYS A 110 -31.54 3.22 -7.64
CA CYS A 110 -31.58 1.76 -7.42
C CYS A 110 -31.97 1.32 -6.00
N GLY A 111 -32.25 2.25 -5.08
CA GLY A 111 -32.66 1.93 -3.72
C GLY A 111 -31.57 1.94 -2.65
N HIS A 112 -30.29 1.94 -3.05
CA HIS A 112 -29.17 1.88 -2.11
C HIS A 112 -28.98 3.20 -1.35
N TRP A 113 -28.75 3.08 -0.06
CA TRP A 113 -28.44 4.22 0.83
C TRP A 113 -26.94 4.43 0.99
N TYR A 114 -26.55 5.69 1.04
CA TYR A 114 -25.19 6.14 1.27
C TYR A 114 -25.16 7.13 2.44
N LYS A 115 -24.14 7.02 3.28
CA LYS A 115 -23.90 7.95 4.40
C LYS A 115 -22.44 8.38 4.40
N LEU A 116 -22.21 9.68 4.52
CA LEU A 116 -20.86 10.24 4.59
C LEU A 116 -20.29 10.01 5.99
N VAL A 117 -19.04 9.57 6.05
CA VAL A 117 -18.27 9.41 7.29
C VAL A 117 -17.01 10.25 7.18
N GLU A 118 -16.69 10.99 8.23
CA GLU A 118 -15.46 11.77 8.26
C GLU A 118 -14.25 10.85 8.36
N LYS A 119 -13.32 10.98 7.41
CA LYS A 119 -12.03 10.29 7.48
C LYS A 119 -11.10 11.14 8.36
N PRO A 120 -10.56 10.61 9.47
CA PRO A 120 -9.56 11.33 10.24
C PRO A 120 -8.34 11.58 9.35
N PHE A 121 -7.81 12.80 9.39
CA PHE A 121 -6.54 13.13 8.74
C PHE A 121 -5.43 12.40 9.49
N ALA A 122 -4.89 11.35 8.86
CA ALA A 122 -3.64 10.71 9.27
C ALA A 122 -2.49 11.25 8.42
#